data_AF-A0A0A0KT19-F1
#
_entry.id   AF-A0A0A0KT19-F1
#
_cell.length_a   1.000
_cell.length_b   1.000
_cell.length_c   1.000
_cell.angle_alpha   90.00
_cell.angle_beta   90.00
_cell.angle_gamma   90.00
#
_symmetry.space_group_name_H-M   'P 1'
#
loop_
_entity.id
_entity.type
_entity.pdbx_description
1 polymer ?
#
loop_
_entity_poly.entity_id
_entity_poly.type
_entity_poly.pdbx_seq_one_letter_code
_entity_poly.pdbx_strand_id
1 'polypeptide(L)'
;MAERQPIDQQHSLDPQLQSSQSPREDMIAYVMALEAALLPCLPARELQAIDRSPHPSHQVDVERHARDFMEAAKKLQLYFIGLQREDQPTKVETLRKEISAIEEELKVKNEIIKKQEKLIEGWKKDLKDQLDKHNNELEKV
;
A
#
# COMPACT_ATOMS: atom_id res chain seq x y z
N MET A 1 -49.43 -15.41 -5.58
CA MET A 1 -48.40 -15.98 -6.47
C MET A 1 -47.72 -14.84 -7.20
N ALA A 2 -46.44 -14.58 -6.90
CA ALA A 2 -45.39 -14.03 -7.77
C ALA A 2 -44.28 -13.44 -6.87
N GLU A 3 -43.32 -14.29 -6.53
CA GLU A 3 -41.98 -13.91 -6.04
C GLU A 3 -41.10 -13.40 -7.20
N ARG A 4 -39.94 -12.83 -6.81
CA ARG A 4 -38.71 -12.44 -7.56
C ARG A 4 -38.61 -10.94 -7.88
N GLN A 5 -37.56 -10.19 -7.54
CA GLN A 5 -36.17 -10.48 -7.11
C GLN A 5 -35.55 -9.24 -6.44
N PRO A 6 -34.47 -9.37 -5.65
CA PRO A 6 -33.74 -8.26 -5.03
C PRO A 6 -32.75 -7.61 -6.00
N ILE A 7 -32.61 -6.28 -5.91
CA ILE A 7 -31.60 -5.47 -6.61
C ILE A 7 -30.26 -5.63 -5.87
N ASP A 8 -29.37 -6.41 -6.47
CA ASP A 8 -27.92 -6.28 -6.29
C ASP A 8 -27.47 -4.99 -6.98
N GLN A 9 -27.17 -3.94 -6.20
CA GLN A 9 -26.41 -2.79 -6.68
C GLN A 9 -24.97 -2.96 -6.23
N GLN A 10 -24.20 -3.61 -7.08
CA GLN A 10 -22.74 -3.58 -7.10
C GLN A 10 -22.28 -2.11 -7.13
N HIS A 11 -21.88 -1.57 -5.99
CA HIS A 11 -20.96 -0.44 -5.98
C HIS A 11 -19.58 -0.97 -6.35
N SER A 12 -19.22 -0.70 -7.60
CA SER A 12 -17.86 -0.77 -8.14
C SER A 12 -16.93 0.12 -7.32
N LEU A 13 -16.15 -0.48 -6.43
CA LEU A 13 -14.98 0.14 -5.82
C LEU A 13 -13.74 -0.26 -6.64
N ASP A 14 -13.13 0.75 -7.25
CA ASP A 14 -11.74 0.87 -7.68
C ASP A 14 -11.08 -0.23 -8.55
N PRO A 15 -10.82 0.06 -9.84
CA PRO A 15 -9.90 -0.68 -10.70
C PRO A 15 -8.39 -0.43 -10.43
N GLN A 16 -7.97 0.26 -9.36
CA GLN A 16 -6.59 0.75 -9.23
C GLN A 16 -5.66 -0.05 -8.30
N LEU A 17 -5.94 -1.33 -8.06
CA LEU A 17 -5.04 -2.24 -7.32
C LEU A 17 -4.39 -3.33 -8.19
N GLN A 18 -4.46 -3.21 -9.51
CA GLN A 18 -3.80 -4.15 -10.44
C GLN A 18 -2.47 -3.60 -10.94
N SER A 19 -1.44 -3.57 -10.08
CA SER A 19 -0.02 -3.69 -10.49
C SER A 19 0.92 -3.67 -9.27
N SER A 20 0.57 -4.33 -8.18
CA SER A 20 1.59 -4.76 -7.23
C SER A 20 1.71 -6.26 -7.39
N GLN A 21 2.58 -6.68 -8.33
CA GLN A 21 3.26 -7.96 -8.16
C GLN A 21 3.71 -7.99 -6.71
N SER A 22 3.38 -9.07 -5.99
CA SER A 22 3.68 -9.09 -4.57
C SER A 22 5.20 -8.90 -4.41
N PRO A 23 5.68 -8.17 -3.39
CA PRO A 23 7.13 -7.96 -3.20
C PRO A 23 7.94 -9.27 -3.19
N ARG A 24 7.25 -10.37 -2.87
CA ARG A 24 7.77 -11.74 -2.89
C ARG A 24 7.93 -12.29 -4.32
N GLU A 25 6.99 -12.03 -5.22
CA GLU A 25 7.09 -12.39 -6.65
C GLU A 25 8.19 -11.60 -7.35
N ASP A 26 8.33 -10.31 -7.03
CA ASP A 26 9.44 -9.49 -7.53
C ASP A 26 10.78 -10.04 -7.04
N MET A 27 10.88 -10.37 -5.76
CA MET A 27 12.07 -10.99 -5.18
C MET A 27 12.41 -12.33 -5.85
N ILE A 28 11.41 -13.18 -6.16
CA ILE A 28 11.63 -14.45 -6.87
C ILE A 28 12.13 -14.18 -8.30
N ALA A 29 11.55 -13.22 -9.03
CA ALA A 29 12.00 -12.85 -10.36
C ALA A 29 13.45 -12.33 -10.35
N TYR A 30 13.81 -11.53 -9.34
CA TYR A 30 15.19 -11.06 -9.15
C TYR A 30 16.15 -12.20 -8.80
N VAL A 31 15.75 -13.16 -7.96
CA VAL A 31 16.56 -14.35 -7.63
C VAL A 31 16.74 -15.24 -8.87
N MET A 32 15.72 -15.41 -9.69
CA MET A 32 15.80 -16.18 -10.94
C MET A 32 16.69 -15.51 -11.99
N ALA A 33 16.55 -14.18 -12.17
CA ALA A 33 17.42 -13.42 -13.06
C ALA A 33 18.89 -13.45 -12.58
N LEU A 34 19.09 -13.43 -11.26
CA LEU A 34 20.39 -13.58 -10.64
C LEU A 34 20.99 -14.97 -10.88
N GLU A 35 20.22 -16.03 -10.66
CA GLU A 35 20.64 -17.40 -10.94
C GLU A 35 21.06 -17.53 -12.41
N ALA A 36 20.27 -17.01 -13.34
CA ALA A 36 20.58 -17.02 -14.77
C ALA A 36 21.85 -16.23 -15.12
N ALA A 37 22.12 -15.10 -14.44
CA ALA A 37 23.33 -14.29 -14.65
C ALA A 37 24.58 -14.91 -14.02
N LEU A 38 24.44 -15.65 -12.91
CA LEU A 38 25.53 -16.29 -12.20
C LEU A 38 25.84 -17.70 -12.70
N LEU A 39 24.89 -18.40 -13.33
CA LEU A 39 25.06 -19.75 -13.89
C LEU A 39 26.22 -19.86 -14.91
N PRO A 40 26.43 -18.90 -15.83
CA PRO A 40 27.61 -18.87 -16.70
C PRO A 40 28.91 -18.59 -15.92
N CYS A 41 28.80 -17.96 -14.75
CA CYS A 41 29.91 -17.57 -13.91
C CYS A 41 30.31 -18.64 -12.89
N LEU A 42 29.66 -19.82 -12.91
CA LEU A 42 30.02 -20.91 -12.02
C LEU A 42 31.24 -21.66 -12.57
N PRO A 43 32.30 -21.82 -11.76
CA PRO A 43 33.54 -22.49 -12.16
C PRO A 43 33.30 -23.88 -12.77
N ALA A 44 32.22 -24.57 -12.39
CA ALA A 44 31.89 -25.92 -12.86
C ALA A 44 31.75 -26.03 -14.39
N ARG A 45 31.20 -25.03 -15.08
CA ARG A 45 30.96 -25.11 -16.54
C ARG A 45 32.25 -24.91 -17.34
N GLU A 46 33.15 -24.08 -16.81
CA GLU A 46 34.44 -23.78 -17.39
C GLU A 46 35.47 -24.85 -17.04
N LEU A 47 35.55 -25.29 -15.78
CA LEU A 47 36.41 -26.40 -15.32
C LEU A 47 36.09 -27.73 -16.04
N GLN A 48 34.84 -27.97 -16.44
CA GLN A 48 34.46 -29.13 -17.27
C GLN A 48 34.89 -28.99 -18.74
N ALA A 49 35.10 -27.78 -19.25
CA ALA A 49 35.54 -27.53 -20.63
C ALA A 49 37.07 -27.63 -20.79
N ILE A 50 37.85 -27.41 -19.72
CA ILE A 50 39.32 -27.46 -19.75
C ILE A 50 39.84 -28.89 -19.99
N ASP A 51 39.09 -29.92 -19.58
CA ASP A 51 39.50 -31.32 -19.75
C ASP A 51 39.38 -31.82 -21.22
N ARG A 52 38.84 -31.00 -22.14
CA ARG A 52 38.60 -31.40 -23.53
C ARG A 52 39.55 -30.79 -24.57
N SER A 53 40.50 -29.92 -24.18
CA SER A 53 41.51 -29.44 -25.13
C SER A 53 42.87 -29.16 -24.48
N PRO A 54 44.00 -29.65 -25.03
CA PRO A 54 45.33 -29.37 -24.51
C PRO A 54 45.90 -28.01 -24.95
N HIS A 55 45.06 -27.09 -25.46
CA HIS A 55 45.52 -25.81 -25.99
C HIS A 55 45.69 -24.74 -24.88
N PRO A 56 46.88 -24.12 -24.73
CA PRO A 56 47.17 -23.11 -23.70
C PRO A 56 46.27 -21.87 -23.71
N SER A 57 45.62 -21.59 -24.84
CA SER A 57 44.69 -20.46 -25.02
C SER A 57 43.31 -20.66 -24.37
N HIS A 58 43.03 -21.85 -23.83
CA HIS A 58 41.76 -22.19 -23.16
C HIS A 58 41.87 -22.22 -21.62
N GLN A 59 42.95 -21.69 -21.05
CA GLN A 59 43.03 -21.51 -19.60
C GLN A 59 42.12 -20.35 -19.19
N VAL A 60 40.92 -20.69 -18.72
CA VAL A 60 40.05 -19.76 -18.03
C VAL A 60 40.84 -19.21 -16.83
N ASP A 61 41.04 -17.89 -16.81
CA ASP A 61 41.64 -17.20 -15.66
C ASP A 61 40.63 -17.23 -14.51
N VAL A 62 40.68 -18.33 -13.75
CA VAL A 62 39.81 -18.60 -12.59
C VAL A 62 39.89 -17.46 -11.58
N GLU A 63 41.04 -16.80 -11.46
CA GLU A 63 41.24 -15.69 -10.54
C GLU A 63 40.48 -14.44 -11.04
N ARG A 64 40.54 -14.14 -12.34
CA ARG A 64 39.74 -13.07 -12.93
C ARG A 64 38.24 -13.34 -12.79
N HIS A 65 37.83 -14.59 -13.01
CA HIS A 65 36.42 -14.97 -12.88
C HIS A 65 35.90 -14.87 -11.45
N ALA A 66 36.70 -15.33 -10.48
CA ALA A 66 36.37 -15.19 -9.07
C ALA A 66 36.24 -13.72 -8.65
N ARG A 67 37.09 -12.82 -9.18
CA ARG A 67 36.96 -11.38 -8.96
C ARG A 67 35.68 -10.81 -9.54
N ASP A 68 35.38 -11.11 -10.81
CA ASP A 68 34.16 -10.63 -11.49
C ASP A 68 32.89 -11.11 -10.75
N PHE A 69 32.88 -12.37 -10.29
CA PHE A 69 31.81 -12.94 -9.48
C PHE A 69 31.64 -12.22 -8.14
N MET A 70 32.73 -12.02 -7.40
CA MET A 70 32.68 -11.31 -6.10
C MET A 70 32.20 -9.87 -6.27
N GLU A 71 32.60 -9.19 -7.34
CA GLU A 71 32.16 -7.83 -7.62
C GLU A 71 30.65 -7.76 -7.92
N ALA A 72 30.14 -8.67 -8.77
CA ALA A 72 28.72 -8.77 -9.06
C ALA A 72 27.90 -9.08 -7.79
N ALA A 73 28.37 -10.03 -6.97
CA ALA A 73 27.74 -10.37 -5.70
C ALA A 73 27.74 -9.18 -4.72
N LYS A 74 28.82 -8.37 -4.69
CA LYS A 74 28.91 -7.21 -3.81
C LYS A 74 27.95 -6.08 -4.23
N LYS A 75 27.87 -5.78 -5.53
CA LYS A 75 26.91 -4.79 -6.07
C LYS A 75 25.48 -5.19 -5.72
N LEU A 76 25.16 -6.47 -5.84
CA LEU A 76 23.85 -7.00 -5.49
C LEU A 76 23.55 -6.92 -3.98
N GLN A 77 24.51 -7.27 -3.13
CA GLN A 77 24.36 -7.12 -1.69
C GLN A 77 24.04 -5.67 -1.32
N LEU A 78 24.73 -4.69 -1.93
CA LEU A 78 24.46 -3.27 -1.70
C LEU A 78 23.06 -2.85 -2.19
N TYR A 79 22.61 -3.39 -3.31
CA TYR A 79 21.24 -3.18 -3.82
C TYR A 79 20.18 -3.71 -2.85
N PHE A 80 20.32 -4.94 -2.34
CA PHE A 80 19.38 -5.49 -1.35
C PHE A 80 19.37 -4.70 -0.03
N ILE A 81 20.54 -4.25 0.44
CA ILE A 81 20.62 -3.36 1.61
C ILE A 81 19.92 -2.02 1.32
N GLY A 82 20.04 -1.49 0.09
CA GLY A 82 19.35 -0.29 -0.35
C GLY A 82 17.83 -0.46 -0.38
N LEU A 83 17.34 -1.57 -0.91
CA LEU A 83 15.91 -1.91 -0.93
C LEU A 83 15.31 -2.02 0.48
N GLN A 84 16.05 -2.54 1.44
CA GLN A 84 15.60 -2.61 2.84
C GLN A 84 15.54 -1.22 3.51
N ARG A 85 16.25 -0.23 2.97
CA ARG A 85 16.32 1.15 3.46
C ARG A 85 15.44 2.13 2.69
N GLU A 86 14.72 1.69 1.66
CA GLU A 86 13.71 2.53 1.07
C GLU A 86 12.70 2.80 2.20
N ASP A 87 12.74 4.02 2.77
CA ASP A 87 11.98 4.50 3.94
C ASP A 87 10.48 4.52 3.62
N GLN A 88 9.91 3.37 3.27
CA GLN A 88 8.48 3.20 3.20
C GLN A 88 7.97 3.30 4.64
N PRO A 89 7.09 4.27 4.94
CA PRO A 89 6.46 4.34 6.23
C PRO A 89 5.82 2.99 6.51
N THR A 90 6.17 2.41 7.65
CA THR A 90 5.63 1.12 8.03
C THR A 90 4.10 1.21 8.02
N LYS A 91 3.43 0.09 7.75
CA LYS A 91 1.96 0.03 7.82
C LYS A 91 1.43 0.63 9.13
N VAL A 92 2.16 0.45 10.23
CA VAL A 92 1.83 1.03 11.54
C VAL A 92 1.90 2.56 11.54
N GLU A 93 2.93 3.15 10.96
CA GLU A 93 3.08 4.61 10.87
C GLU A 93 2.00 5.24 9.98
N THR A 94 1.69 4.61 8.84
CA THR A 94 0.62 5.05 7.95
C THR A 94 -0.73 5.01 8.66
N LEU A 95 -1.06 3.90 9.31
CA LEU A 95 -2.31 3.77 10.08
C LEU A 95 -2.39 4.78 11.23
N ARG A 96 -1.28 5.08 11.92
CA ARG A 96 -1.25 6.10 12.98
C ARG A 96 -1.59 7.49 12.44
N LYS A 97 -1.07 7.86 11.27
CA LYS A 97 -1.38 9.14 10.61
C LYS A 97 -2.85 9.20 10.19
N GLU A 98 -3.37 8.12 9.61
CA GLU A 98 -4.78 8.03 9.22
C GLU A 98 -5.73 8.13 10.42
N ILE A 99 -5.44 7.41 11.51
CA ILE A 99 -6.22 7.50 12.76
C ILE A 99 -6.23 8.94 13.28
N SER A 100 -5.06 9.59 13.36
CA SER A 100 -4.97 10.97 13.83
C SER A 100 -5.76 11.96 12.96
N ALA A 101 -5.75 11.77 11.63
CA ALA A 101 -6.54 12.60 10.73
C ALA A 101 -8.05 12.41 10.94
N ILE A 102 -8.50 11.16 11.08
CA ILE A 102 -9.90 10.82 11.32
C ILE A 102 -10.37 11.34 12.69
N GLU A 103 -9.54 11.28 13.72
CA GLU A 103 -9.86 11.80 15.07
C GLU A 103 -10.09 13.31 15.06
N GLU A 104 -9.26 14.08 14.35
CA GLU A 104 -9.45 15.52 14.20
C GLU A 104 -10.69 15.86 13.37
N GLU A 105 -10.95 15.13 12.28
CA GLU A 105 -12.17 15.30 11.50
C GLU A 105 -13.44 15.02 12.35
N LEU A 106 -13.41 13.96 13.16
CA LEU A 106 -14.50 13.59 14.05
C LEU A 106 -14.76 14.70 15.09
N LYS A 107 -13.70 15.27 15.66
CA LYS A 107 -13.81 16.39 16.61
C LYS A 107 -14.49 17.60 15.98
N VAL A 108 -14.08 18.00 14.78
CA VAL A 108 -14.69 19.12 14.05
C VAL A 108 -16.16 18.86 13.75
N LYS A 109 -16.51 17.66 13.26
CA LYS A 109 -17.92 17.31 12.99
C LYS A 109 -18.77 17.33 14.26
N ASN A 110 -18.24 16.83 15.39
CA ASN A 110 -18.95 16.89 16.67
C ASN A 110 -19.24 18.32 17.14
N GLU A 111 -18.32 19.26 16.90
CA GLU A 111 -18.57 20.67 17.21
C GLU A 111 -19.65 21.29 16.32
N ILE A 112 -19.69 20.92 15.03
CA ILE A 112 -20.73 21.37 14.09
C ILE A 112 -22.09 20.83 14.52
N ILE A 113 -22.18 19.54 14.85
CA ILE A 113 -23.42 18.91 15.34
C ILE A 113 -23.92 19.65 16.58
N LYS A 114 -23.07 19.89 17.58
CA LYS A 114 -23.44 20.64 18.79
C LYS A 114 -23.96 22.05 18.50
N LYS A 115 -23.38 22.75 17.52
CA LYS A 115 -23.87 24.08 17.11
C LYS A 115 -25.24 24.00 16.46
N GLN A 116 -25.46 23.01 15.59
CA GLN A 116 -26.74 22.78 14.93
C GLN A 116 -27.83 22.36 15.92
N GLU A 117 -27.53 21.48 16.87
CA GLU A 117 -28.46 21.08 17.93
C GLU A 117 -28.97 22.27 18.73
N LYS A 118 -28.07 23.20 19.12
CA LYS A 118 -28.45 24.43 19.83
C LYS A 118 -29.37 25.34 19.02
N LEU A 119 -29.11 25.47 17.70
CA LEU A 119 -29.97 26.26 16.82
C LEU A 119 -31.37 25.64 16.71
N ILE A 120 -31.44 24.33 16.54
CA ILE A 120 -32.71 23.60 16.46
C ILE A 120 -33.49 23.74 17.76
N GLU A 121 -32.83 23.62 18.91
CA GLU A 121 -33.46 23.80 20.22
C GLU A 121 -34.00 25.23 20.40
N GLY A 122 -33.22 26.24 19.98
CA GLY A 122 -33.65 27.64 19.96
C GLY A 122 -34.91 27.83 19.11
N TRP A 123 -34.92 27.33 17.86
CA TRP A 123 -36.08 27.43 16.98
C TRP A 123 -37.31 26.71 17.53
N LYS A 124 -37.14 25.54 18.14
CA LYS A 124 -38.24 24.82 18.79
C LYS A 124 -38.86 25.65 19.91
N LYS A 125 -38.03 26.31 20.71
CA LYS A 125 -38.50 27.20 21.78
C LYS A 125 -39.24 28.40 21.20
N ASP A 126 -38.66 29.11 20.24
CA ASP A 126 -39.26 30.31 19.65
C ASP A 126 -40.62 30.01 18.99
N LEU A 127 -40.71 28.90 18.27
CA LEU A 127 -41.97 28.46 17.65
C LEU A 127 -43.03 28.11 18.69
N LYS A 128 -42.64 27.48 19.80
CA LYS A 128 -43.55 27.17 20.90
C LYS A 128 -44.04 28.45 21.58
N ASP A 129 -43.13 29.37 21.90
CA ASP A 129 -43.48 30.64 22.52
C ASP A 129 -44.42 31.49 21.63
N GLN A 130 -44.20 31.47 20.30
CA GLN A 130 -45.10 32.09 19.34
C GLN A 130 -46.47 31.42 19.30
N LEU A 131 -46.52 30.08 19.27
CA LEU A 131 -47.78 29.33 19.27
C LEU A 131 -48.60 29.61 20.54
N ASP A 132 -47.95 29.56 21.70
CA ASP A 132 -48.58 29.82 23.00
C ASP A 132 -49.12 31.26 23.06
N LYS A 133 -48.36 32.25 22.55
CA LYS A 133 -48.82 33.64 22.44
C LYS A 133 -50.06 33.77 21.56
N HIS A 134 -50.04 33.17 20.37
CA HIS A 134 -51.18 33.21 19.45
C HIS A 134 -52.43 32.55 20.05
N ASN A 135 -52.27 31.42 20.76
CA ASN A 135 -53.39 30.74 21.40
C ASN A 135 -54.01 31.60 22.53
N ASN A 136 -53.18 32.24 23.35
CA ASN A 136 -53.65 33.17 24.38
C ASN A 136 -54.35 34.42 23.80
N GLU A 137 -53.96 34.88 22.61
CA GLU A 137 -54.65 35.97 21.93
C GLU A 137 -56.00 35.53 21.37
N LEU A 138 -56.10 34.31 20.83
CA LEU A 138 -57.35 33.72 20.35
C LEU A 138 -58.36 33.49 21.48
N GLU A 139 -57.93 33.09 22.67
CA GLU A 139 -58.83 32.91 23.84
C GLU A 139 -59.45 34.23 24.35
N LYS A 140 -58.91 35.38 23.96
CA LYS A 140 -59.41 36.70 24.37
C LYS A 140 -60.47 37.29 23.44
N VAL A 141 -60.69 36.68 22.27
CA VAL A 141 -61.65 37.12 21.24
C VAL A 141 -62.91 36.26 21.33
#